data_AF-A0A109QCF3-F1
#
_entry.id   AF-A0A109QCF3-F1
#
_cell.length_a   1.000
_cell.length_b   1.000
_cell.length_c   1.000
_cell.angle_alpha   90.00
_cell.angle_beta   90.00
_cell.angle_gamma   90.00
#
_symmetry.space_group_name_H-M   'P 1'
#
loop_
_entity.id
_entity.type
_entity.pdbx_description
1 polymer ?
#
loop_
_entity_poly.entity_id
_entity_poly.type
_entity_poly.pdbx_seq_one_letter_code
_entity_poly.pdbx_strand_id
1 'polypeptide(L)'
;MTRSALQVFGKILLASDDDVVEVTANSIAVSRGLVPFVPRMIIANPLQVKAMAKAHVKTDKINAGTLASLQAAGYLPQIWTPGAETEASVGWW
;
A
#
# COMPACT_ATOMS: atom_id res chain seq x y z
N MET A 1 14.94 0.98 0.97
CA MET A 1 14.40 0.23 2.14
C MET A 1 14.70 -1.24 1.95
N THR A 2 15.15 -1.96 2.99
CA THR A 2 15.45 -3.41 2.91
C THR A 2 14.25 -4.23 3.39
N ARG A 3 14.17 -5.51 2.98
CA ARG A 3 13.11 -6.42 3.44
C ARG A 3 13.09 -6.55 4.97
N SER A 4 14.26 -6.64 5.60
CA SER A 4 14.38 -6.73 7.06
C SER A 4 13.89 -5.46 7.76
N ALA A 5 14.21 -4.27 7.23
CA ALA A 5 13.69 -3.02 7.77
C ALA A 5 12.16 -2.95 7.69
N LEU A 6 11.58 -3.45 6.59
CA LEU A 6 10.12 -3.50 6.42
C LEU A 6 9.44 -4.44 7.42
N GLN A 7 10.05 -5.58 7.74
CA GLN A 7 9.53 -6.49 8.76
C GLN A 7 9.63 -5.92 10.17
N VAL A 8 10.71 -5.18 10.47
CA VAL A 8 10.82 -4.46 11.75
C VAL A 8 9.73 -3.39 11.86
N PHE A 9 9.45 -2.67 10.77
CA PHE A 9 8.34 -1.73 10.71
C PHE A 9 6.99 -2.43 10.92
N GLY A 10 6.71 -3.55 10.24
CA GLY A 10 5.47 -4.30 10.44
C GLY A 10 5.24 -4.74 11.89
N LYS A 11 6.30 -5.10 12.61
CA LYS A 11 6.22 -5.52 14.04
C LYS A 11 5.82 -4.41 15.00
N ILE A 12 5.93 -3.13 14.62
CA ILE A 12 5.55 -2.01 15.47
C ILE A 12 4.16 -1.45 15.13
N LEU A 13 3.48 -1.99 14.11
CA LEU A 13 2.10 -1.65 13.78
C LEU A 13 1.13 -2.24 14.80
N LEU A 14 0.00 -1.57 14.99
CA LEU A 14 -1.11 -2.13 15.76
C LEU A 14 -1.87 -3.14 14.90
N ALA A 15 -2.44 -4.17 15.54
CA ALA A 15 -3.26 -5.17 14.87
C ALA A 15 -4.54 -4.61 14.21
N SER A 16 -4.85 -3.34 14.46
CA SER A 16 -5.98 -2.60 13.88
C SER A 16 -5.58 -1.67 12.74
N ASP A 17 -4.29 -1.52 12.45
CA ASP A 17 -3.81 -0.56 11.46
C ASP A 17 -4.05 -1.09 10.04
N ASP A 18 -4.68 -0.27 9.20
CA ASP A 18 -4.72 -0.52 7.76
C ASP A 18 -3.47 0.06 7.11
N ASP A 19 -2.81 -0.72 6.25
CA ASP A 19 -1.70 -0.22 5.44
C ASP A 19 -2.13 0.09 4.01
N VAL A 20 -1.65 1.22 3.48
CA VAL A 20 -1.94 1.69 2.13
C VAL A 20 -0.65 2.01 1.38
N VAL A 21 -0.51 1.49 0.17
CA VAL A 21 0.62 1.78 -0.73
C VAL A 21 0.11 2.20 -2.09
N GLU A 22 0.60 3.32 -2.63
CA GLU A 22 0.33 3.73 -4.01
C GLU A 22 0.97 2.74 -4.99
N VAL A 23 0.29 2.38 -6.08
CA VAL A 23 0.82 1.40 -7.02
C VAL A 23 2.05 1.95 -7.76
N THR A 24 3.13 1.20 -7.65
CA THR A 24 4.43 1.40 -8.32
C THR A 24 5.00 0.02 -8.61
N ALA A 25 6.14 -0.05 -9.33
CA ALA A 25 6.77 -1.32 -9.67
C ALA A 25 7.08 -2.23 -8.45
N ASN A 26 7.32 -1.64 -7.28
CA ASN A 26 7.72 -2.38 -6.08
C ASN A 26 6.57 -2.64 -5.09
N SER A 27 5.36 -2.14 -5.35
CA SER A 27 4.26 -2.15 -4.36
C SER A 27 3.82 -3.56 -3.97
N ILE A 28 3.90 -4.53 -4.90
CA ILE A 28 3.63 -5.95 -4.60
C ILE A 28 4.68 -6.54 -3.65
N ALA A 29 5.97 -6.24 -3.87
CA ALA A 29 7.04 -6.73 -3.00
C ALA A 29 6.97 -6.13 -1.58
N VAL A 30 6.60 -4.85 -1.47
CA VAL A 30 6.35 -4.20 -0.18
C VAL A 30 5.12 -4.80 0.51
N SER A 31 4.01 -4.95 -0.22
CA SER A 31 2.78 -5.57 0.29
C SER A 31 3.03 -6.92 0.96
N ARG A 32 3.74 -7.83 0.29
CA ARG A 32 4.08 -9.15 0.85
C ARG A 32 4.87 -9.08 2.16
N GLY A 33 5.68 -8.04 2.36
CA GLY A 33 6.42 -7.82 3.59
C GLY A 33 5.54 -7.39 4.76
N LEU A 34 4.37 -6.80 4.49
CA LEU A 34 3.51 -6.16 5.48
C LEU A 34 2.19 -6.91 5.74
N VAL A 35 1.66 -7.62 4.75
CA VAL A 35 0.43 -8.44 4.88
C VAL A 35 0.36 -9.28 6.16
N PRO A 36 1.44 -9.91 6.67
CA PRO A 36 1.36 -10.68 7.92
C PRO A 36 1.09 -9.85 9.18
N PHE A 37 1.24 -8.52 9.13
CA PHE A 37 1.19 -7.63 10.29
C PHE A 37 -0.08 -6.79 10.35
N VAL A 38 -0.84 -6.71 9.26
CA VAL A 38 -2.02 -5.84 9.15
C VAL A 38 -3.28 -6.62 8.78
N PRO A 39 -4.46 -6.24 9.31
CA PRO A 39 -5.74 -6.83 8.91
C PRO A 39 -6.08 -6.55 7.45
N ARG A 40 -5.62 -5.41 6.90
CA ARG A 40 -5.87 -5.02 5.51
C ARG A 40 -4.66 -4.33 4.90
N MET A 41 -4.30 -4.79 3.71
CA MET A 41 -3.30 -4.17 2.84
C MET A 41 -3.99 -3.64 1.59
N ILE A 42 -3.85 -2.36 1.32
CA ILE A 42 -4.54 -1.66 0.23
C ILE A 42 -3.51 -1.14 -0.74
N ILE A 43 -3.68 -1.50 -2.00
CA ILE A 43 -2.91 -0.93 -3.09
C ILE A 43 -3.78 0.15 -3.74
N ALA A 44 -3.34 1.40 -3.71
CA ALA A 44 -4.11 2.53 -4.22
C ALA A 44 -3.69 2.89 -5.65
N ASN A 45 -4.66 3.16 -6.52
CA ASN A 45 -4.36 3.62 -7.87
C ASN A 45 -3.94 5.11 -7.85
N PRO A 46 -2.72 5.46 -8.31
CA PRO A 46 -2.19 6.82 -8.31
C PRO A 46 -3.09 7.82 -9.06
N LEU A 47 -3.76 7.39 -10.13
CA LEU A 47 -4.64 8.26 -10.91
C LEU A 47 -5.94 8.59 -10.16
N GLN A 48 -6.50 7.61 -9.46
CA GLN A 48 -7.71 7.80 -8.66
C GLN A 48 -7.41 8.65 -7.42
N VAL A 49 -6.29 8.39 -6.75
CA VAL A 49 -5.83 9.20 -5.61
C VAL A 49 -5.64 10.65 -6.05
N LYS A 50 -5.01 10.93 -7.20
CA LYS A 50 -4.88 12.30 -7.73
C LYS A 50 -6.21 12.96 -8.08
N ALA A 51 -7.19 12.20 -8.56
CA ALA A 51 -8.52 12.74 -8.86
C ALA A 51 -9.26 13.16 -7.58
N MET A 52 -9.03 12.45 -6.46
CA MET A 52 -9.65 12.72 -5.17
C MET A 52 -8.87 13.75 -4.35
N ALA A 53 -7.55 13.68 -4.40
CA ALA A 53 -6.63 14.52 -3.66
C ALA A 53 -6.05 15.58 -4.58
N LYS A 54 -6.60 16.79 -4.49
CA LYS A 54 -6.16 18.00 -5.22
C LYS A 54 -4.84 18.53 -4.65
N ALA A 55 -3.82 17.68 -4.54
CA ALA A 55 -2.55 17.99 -3.90
C ALA A 55 -1.61 18.72 -4.88
N HIS A 56 -1.29 19.97 -4.57
CA HIS A 56 -0.35 20.80 -5.35
C HIS A 56 1.14 20.53 -5.01
N VAL A 57 1.43 19.86 -3.89
CA VAL A 57 2.79 19.55 -3.44
C VAL A 57 2.97 18.04 -3.37
N LYS A 58 3.91 17.50 -4.16
CA LYS A 58 4.17 16.07 -4.27
C LYS A 58 5.41 15.67 -3.48
N THR A 59 5.22 15.33 -2.21
CA THR A 59 6.27 14.71 -1.38
C THR A 59 5.74 13.41 -0.79
N ASP A 60 6.62 12.44 -0.52
CA ASP A 60 6.23 11.13 -0.01
C ASP A 60 5.43 11.23 1.31
N LYS A 61 5.83 12.16 2.20
CA LYS A 61 5.12 12.41 3.46
C LYS A 61 3.69 12.93 3.25
N ILE A 62 3.51 13.88 2.32
CA ILE A 62 2.19 14.44 2.01
C ILE A 62 1.31 13.38 1.34
N ASN A 63 1.88 12.59 0.43
CA ASN A 63 1.17 11.51 -0.24
C ASN A 63 0.72 10.43 0.75
N ALA A 64 1.59 9.99 1.66
CA ALA A 64 1.25 9.01 2.69
C ALA A 64 0.11 9.51 3.61
N GLY A 65 0.17 10.77 4.06
CA GLY A 65 -0.90 11.37 4.87
C GLY A 65 -2.23 11.49 4.11
N THR A 66 -2.16 11.79 2.81
CA THR A 66 -3.34 11.80 1.92
C THR A 66 -3.97 10.42 1.81
N LEU A 67 -3.17 9.37 1.59
CA LEU A 67 -3.65 7.99 1.52
C LEU A 67 -4.30 7.55 2.83
N ALA A 68 -3.67 7.83 3.97
CA ALA A 68 -4.23 7.53 5.29
C ALA A 68 -5.58 8.23 5.52
N SER A 69 -5.69 9.51 5.12
CA SER A 69 -6.93 10.29 5.24
C SER A 69 -8.04 9.73 4.34
N LEU A 70 -7.72 9.40 3.09
CA LEU A 70 -8.67 8.80 2.16
C LEU A 70 -9.13 7.42 2.64
N GLN A 71 -8.23 6.63 3.24
CA GLN A 71 -8.58 5.33 3.81
C GLN A 71 -9.48 5.45 5.03
N ALA A 72 -9.13 6.34 5.97
CA ALA A 72 -9.93 6.60 7.16
C ALA A 72 -11.35 7.08 6.81
N ALA A 73 -11.49 7.78 5.68
CA ALA A 73 -12.77 8.26 5.16
C ALA A 73 -13.49 7.24 4.24
N GLY A 74 -12.93 6.05 4.01
CA GLY A 74 -13.51 5.02 3.16
C GLY A 74 -13.56 5.37 1.66
N TYR A 75 -12.75 6.33 1.22
CA TYR A 75 -12.72 6.83 -0.16
C TYR A 75 -11.69 6.16 -1.06
N LEU A 76 -10.85 5.27 -0.53
CA LEU A 76 -9.95 4.50 -1.38
C LEU A 76 -10.69 3.29 -1.97
N PRO A 77 -10.88 3.24 -3.31
CA PRO A 77 -11.30 2.01 -3.95
C PRO A 77 -10.18 0.99 -3.79
N GLN A 78 -10.50 -0.15 -3.16
CA GLN A 78 -9.58 -1.28 -3.14
C GLN A 78 -9.40 -1.77 -4.58
N ILE A 79 -8.15 -1.76 -5.06
CA ILE A 79 -7.84 -2.33 -6.37
C ILE A 79 -7.41 -3.79 -6.21
N TRP A 80 -7.59 -4.55 -7.26
CA TRP A 80 -7.23 -5.97 -7.29
C TRP A 80 -5.74 -6.17 -6.98
N THR A 81 -5.46 -7.06 -6.02
CA THR A 81 -4.11 -7.57 -5.74
C THR A 81 -4.02 -9.00 -6.27
N PRO A 82 -2.99 -9.35 -7.04
CA PRO A 82 -2.84 -10.70 -7.57
C PRO A 82 -2.74 -11.73 -6.45
N GLY A 83 -3.52 -12.81 -6.56
CA GLY A 83 -3.39 -13.96 -5.67
C GLY A 83 -2.12 -14.76 -5.99
N ALA A 84 -1.69 -15.63 -5.06
CA ALA A 84 -0.44 -16.41 -5.19
C ALA A 84 -0.33 -17.17 -6.52
N GLU A 85 -1.43 -17.70 -7.04
CA GLU A 85 -1.48 -18.40 -8.33
C GLU A 85 -1.22 -17.46 -9.52
N THR A 86 -1.84 -16.28 -9.51
CA THR A 86 -1.64 -15.28 -10.55
C THR A 86 -0.24 -14.69 -10.49
N GLU A 87 0.39 -14.64 -9.32
CA GLU A 87 1.78 -14.21 -9.18
C GLU A 87 2.79 -15.26 -9.66
N ALA A 88 2.50 -16.55 -9.45
CA ALA A 88 3.36 -17.65 -9.88
C ALA A 88 3.42 -17.80 -11.41
N SER A 89 2.35 -17.46 -12.12
CA SER A 89 2.25 -17.60 -13.58
C SER A 89 3.05 -16.55 -14.37
N VAL A 90 3.40 -15.43 -13.74
CA VAL A 90 4.05 -14.29 -14.44
C VAL A 90 5.58 -14.43 -14.50
N GLY A 91 6.17 -15.44 -13.87
CA GLY A 91 7.58 -15.77 -14.03
C GLY A 91 8.58 -14.67 -13.62
N TRP A 92 8.23 -13.83 -12.65
CA TRP A 92 9.16 -12.85 -12.05
C TRP A 92 9.88 -13.41 -10.82
N TRP A 93 10.37 -14.64 -10.95
CA TRP A 93 11.22 -15.32 -9.98
C TRP A 93 12.33 -16.07 -10.71
#